data_AF-A0A1H4DIP6-F1
#
_entry.id   AF-A0A1H4DIP6-F1
#
_cell.length_a   1.000
_cell.length_b   1.000
_cell.length_c   1.000
_cell.angle_alpha   90.00
_cell.angle_beta   90.00
_cell.angle_gamma   90.00
#
_symmetry.space_group_name_H-M   'P 1'
#
loop_
_entity.id
_entity.type
_entity.pdbx_description
1 polymer ?
#
loop_
_entity_poly.entity_id
_entity_poly.type
_entity_poly.pdbx_seq_one_letter_code
_entity_poly.pdbx_strand_id
1 'polypeptide(L)'
;MKKNILALAALGLIAAAAQAETYDGVHQFVSSKSADAVRSEAVATASAPDQNVVPGSRGALPFKAVADSAKVRADAVAAAYASDTNVVPGSRVNSKVISTFKNPGLNNDSVAAK
;
A
#
# COMPACT_ATOMS: atom_id res chain seq x y z
N MET A 1 74.24 -29.31 41.12
CA MET A 1 73.59 -29.16 39.79
C MET A 1 72.09 -29.51 39.74
N LYS A 2 71.39 -29.78 40.86
CA LYS A 2 69.99 -30.28 40.82
C LYS A 2 68.89 -29.20 40.85
N LYS A 3 69.20 -27.98 41.33
CA LYS A 3 68.22 -26.88 41.48
C LYS A 3 67.87 -26.17 40.17
N ASN A 4 68.80 -26.15 39.21
CA ASN A 4 68.64 -25.42 37.94
C ASN A 4 67.71 -26.15 36.96
N ILE A 5 67.57 -27.48 37.10
CA ILE A 5 66.70 -28.30 36.24
C ILE A 5 65.22 -28.11 36.63
N LEU A 6 64.93 -27.94 37.93
CA LEU A 6 63.55 -27.69 38.37
C LEU A 6 63.02 -26.33 37.90
N ALA A 7 63.86 -25.29 37.92
CA ALA A 7 63.48 -23.96 37.44
C ALA A 7 63.19 -23.97 35.93
N LEU A 8 63.98 -24.72 35.15
CA LEU A 8 63.77 -24.88 33.71
C LEU A 8 62.50 -25.69 33.40
N ALA A 9 62.21 -26.71 34.20
CA ALA A 9 60.99 -27.51 34.06
C ALA A 9 59.72 -26.72 34.43
N ALA A 10 59.78 -25.88 35.47
CA ALA A 10 58.66 -25.01 35.86
C ALA A 10 58.37 -23.92 34.80
N LEU A 11 59.40 -23.37 34.17
CA LEU A 11 59.24 -22.36 33.11
C LEU A 11 58.70 -22.97 31.82
N GLY A 12 59.06 -24.22 31.50
CA GLY A 12 58.54 -24.95 30.34
C GLY A 12 57.05 -25.32 30.44
N LEU A 13 56.55 -25.58 31.66
CA LEU A 13 55.15 -25.94 31.88
C LEU A 13 54.16 -24.77 31.68
N ILE A 14 54.60 -23.53 31.82
CA ILE A 14 53.75 -22.34 31.64
C ILE A 14 53.68 -21.91 30.16
N ALA A 15 54.68 -22.28 29.34
CA ALA A 15 54.72 -21.94 27.93
C ALA A 15 53.76 -22.77 27.05
N ALA A 16 53.11 -23.81 27.60
CA ALA A 16 52.18 -24.67 26.87
C ALA A 16 50.73 -24.14 26.83
N ALA A 17 50.46 -22.96 27.40
CA ALA A 17 49.12 -22.36 27.42
C ALA A 17 48.94 -21.20 26.43
N ALA A 18 49.83 -21.06 25.43
CA ALA A 18 49.51 -20.28 24.24
C ALA A 18 48.55 -21.09 23.38
N GLN A 19 47.27 -21.13 23.77
CA GLN A 19 46.21 -21.61 22.89
C GLN A 19 46.18 -20.70 21.68
N ALA A 20 46.64 -21.21 20.54
CA ALA A 20 46.35 -20.59 19.27
C ALA A 20 44.83 -20.49 19.16
N GLU A 21 44.31 -19.27 19.03
CA GLU A 21 42.92 -19.05 18.69
C GLU A 21 42.68 -19.84 17.39
N THR A 22 41.90 -20.91 17.48
CA THR A 22 41.62 -21.75 16.33
C THR A 22 40.79 -20.90 15.39
N TYR A 23 41.44 -20.40 14.34
CA TYR A 23 40.75 -19.70 13.27
C TYR A 23 39.85 -20.73 12.56
N ASP A 24 38.54 -20.67 12.84
CA ASP A 24 37.51 -21.59 12.30
C ASP A 24 37.25 -21.38 10.79
N GLY A 25 38.14 -20.66 10.11
CA GLY A 25 37.97 -20.27 8.72
C GLY A 25 36.85 -19.24 8.53
N VAL A 26 36.59 -18.94 7.25
CA VAL A 26 35.38 -18.21 6.87
C VAL A 26 34.24 -19.23 6.90
N HIS A 27 33.23 -19.01 7.75
CA HIS A 27 32.00 -19.80 7.71
C HIS A 27 31.43 -19.76 6.29
N GLN A 28 31.43 -20.91 5.61
CA GLN A 28 30.84 -21.05 4.30
C GLN A 28 29.34 -20.81 4.42
N PHE A 29 28.81 -19.89 3.62
CA PHE A 29 27.38 -19.70 3.53
C PHE A 29 26.77 -20.93 2.85
N VAL A 30 26.34 -21.91 3.64
CA VAL A 30 25.51 -23.00 3.17
C VAL A 30 24.09 -22.48 3.05
N SER A 31 23.60 -22.40 1.80
CA SER A 31 22.20 -22.14 1.53
C SER A 31 21.34 -23.13 2.33
N SER A 32 20.36 -22.62 3.07
CA SER A 32 19.44 -23.45 3.85
C SER A 32 18.53 -24.33 2.97
N LYS A 33 18.44 -24.02 1.67
CA LYS A 33 17.66 -24.78 0.68
C LYS A 33 18.56 -25.27 -0.46
N SER A 34 18.29 -26.49 -0.93
CA SER A 34 18.88 -26.99 -2.18
C SER A 34 18.33 -26.23 -3.39
N ALA A 35 19.07 -26.24 -4.50
CA ALA A 35 18.63 -25.62 -5.75
C ALA A 35 17.27 -26.18 -6.24
N ASP A 36 17.05 -27.49 -6.04
CA ASP A 36 15.79 -28.14 -6.40
C ASP A 36 14.62 -27.67 -5.52
N ALA A 37 14.85 -27.48 -4.23
CA ALA A 37 13.83 -26.94 -3.33
C ALA A 37 13.43 -25.52 -3.72
N VAL A 38 14.41 -24.67 -4.06
CA VAL A 38 14.16 -23.32 -4.57
C VAL A 38 13.41 -23.36 -5.90
N ARG A 39 13.77 -24.28 -6.81
CA ARG A 39 13.11 -24.43 -8.10
C ARG A 39 11.65 -24.87 -7.94
N SER A 40 11.38 -25.82 -7.06
CA SER A 40 10.02 -26.29 -6.77
C SER A 40 9.14 -25.17 -6.23
N GLU A 41 9.66 -24.37 -5.30
CA GLU A 41 8.95 -23.23 -4.71
C GLU A 41 8.70 -22.12 -5.73
N ALA A 42 9.68 -21.84 -6.60
CA ALA A 42 9.54 -20.88 -7.68
C ALA A 42 8.45 -21.30 -8.68
N VAL A 43 8.40 -22.58 -9.06
CA VAL A 43 7.35 -23.11 -9.95
C VAL A 43 5.97 -23.06 -9.28
N ALA A 44 5.87 -23.43 -8.00
CA ALA A 44 4.62 -23.34 -7.25
C ALA A 44 4.12 -21.89 -7.15
N THR A 45 5.02 -20.94 -6.92
CA THR A 45 4.69 -19.52 -6.84
C THR A 45 4.28 -18.97 -8.21
N ALA A 46 5.00 -19.34 -9.28
CA ALA A 46 4.68 -18.90 -10.64
C ALA A 46 3.36 -19.47 -11.17
N SER A 47 2.97 -20.67 -10.71
CA SER A 47 1.69 -21.31 -11.03
C SER A 47 0.56 -20.94 -10.08
N ALA A 48 0.83 -20.12 -9.06
CA ALA A 48 -0.20 -19.67 -8.15
C ALA A 48 -1.26 -18.85 -8.92
N PRO A 49 -2.54 -18.96 -8.55
CA PRO A 49 -3.55 -18.06 -9.07
C PRO A 49 -3.17 -16.60 -8.82
N ASP A 50 -3.54 -15.73 -9.76
CA ASP A 50 -3.56 -14.29 -9.56
C ASP A 50 -2.17 -13.62 -9.41
N GLN A 51 -1.13 -14.26 -9.94
CA GLN A 51 0.19 -13.65 -10.09
C GLN A 51 0.14 -12.55 -11.18
N ASN A 52 0.63 -11.36 -10.85
CA ASN A 52 0.81 -10.23 -11.79
C ASN A 52 -0.46 -9.74 -12.50
N VAL A 53 -1.64 -9.87 -11.89
CA VAL A 53 -2.87 -9.34 -12.49
C VAL A 53 -3.04 -7.86 -12.15
N VAL A 54 -3.36 -7.05 -13.15
CA VAL A 54 -3.63 -5.62 -12.97
C VAL A 54 -4.94 -5.44 -12.18
N PRO A 55 -5.02 -4.47 -11.25
CA PRO A 55 -6.28 -4.13 -10.60
C PRO A 55 -7.37 -3.84 -11.65
N GLY A 56 -8.45 -4.63 -11.64
CA GLY A 56 -9.56 -4.52 -12.61
C GLY A 56 -9.65 -5.66 -13.64
N SER A 57 -8.61 -6.47 -13.82
CA SER A 57 -8.68 -7.65 -14.70
C SER A 57 -9.59 -8.77 -14.17
N ARG A 58 -10.07 -8.63 -12.94
CA ARG A 58 -10.85 -9.63 -12.18
C ARG A 58 -12.35 -9.27 -12.09
N GLY A 59 -12.79 -8.33 -12.91
CA GLY A 59 -14.12 -7.73 -12.82
C GLY A 59 -14.10 -6.34 -12.18
N ALA A 60 -15.25 -5.68 -12.20
CA ALA A 60 -15.41 -4.35 -11.66
C ALA A 60 -14.99 -4.31 -10.19
N LEU A 61 -14.18 -3.32 -9.83
CA LEU A 61 -13.82 -3.10 -8.43
C LEU A 61 -15.09 -2.78 -7.63
N PRO A 62 -15.28 -3.39 -6.46
CA PRO A 62 -16.42 -3.04 -5.62
C PRO A 62 -16.26 -1.59 -5.18
N PHE A 63 -17.25 -0.77 -5.49
CA PHE A 63 -17.38 0.58 -4.95
C PHE A 63 -18.68 0.68 -4.18
N LYS A 64 -18.66 1.41 -3.07
CA LYS A 64 -19.84 1.72 -2.29
C LYS A 64 -20.25 3.15 -2.62
N ALA A 65 -21.39 3.33 -3.27
CA ALA A 65 -21.97 4.65 -3.44
C ALA A 65 -22.26 5.27 -2.07
N VAL A 66 -21.76 6.48 -1.83
CA VAL A 66 -21.91 7.20 -0.56
C VAL A 66 -23.18 8.07 -0.56
N ALA A 67 -23.72 8.37 -1.74
CA ALA A 67 -24.91 9.19 -1.93
C ALA A 67 -26.03 8.40 -2.61
N ASP A 68 -27.27 8.74 -2.26
CA ASP A 68 -28.47 8.23 -2.95
C ASP A 68 -28.51 8.79 -4.38
N SER A 69 -28.57 7.89 -5.36
CA SER A 69 -28.63 8.23 -6.78
C SER A 69 -29.84 9.09 -7.16
N ALA A 70 -30.99 8.90 -6.49
CA ALA A 70 -32.18 9.70 -6.73
C ALA A 70 -31.97 11.14 -6.23
N LYS A 71 -31.34 11.29 -5.06
CA LYS A 71 -30.97 12.60 -4.53
C LYS A 71 -29.94 13.30 -5.41
N VAL A 72 -28.89 12.60 -5.84
CA VAL A 72 -27.86 13.16 -6.74
C VAL A 72 -28.50 13.63 -8.05
N ARG A 73 -29.45 12.86 -8.60
CA ARG A 73 -30.18 13.26 -9.81
C ARG A 73 -31.02 14.51 -9.57
N ALA A 74 -31.75 14.58 -8.46
CA ALA A 74 -32.56 15.76 -8.12
C ALA A 74 -31.69 17.01 -7.94
N ASP A 75 -30.58 16.89 -7.20
CA ASP A 75 -29.63 17.99 -6.99
C ASP A 75 -29.02 18.47 -8.33
N ALA A 76 -28.66 17.53 -9.22
CA ALA A 76 -28.11 17.86 -10.54
C ALA A 76 -29.14 18.58 -11.43
N VAL A 77 -30.40 18.14 -11.40
CA VAL A 77 -31.50 18.79 -12.13
C VAL A 77 -31.72 20.20 -11.57
N ALA A 78 -31.77 20.37 -10.24
CA ALA A 78 -31.93 21.68 -9.61
C ALA A 78 -30.77 22.63 -9.97
N ALA A 79 -29.53 22.13 -9.97
CA ALA A 79 -28.35 22.89 -10.37
C ALA A 79 -28.38 23.29 -11.85
N ALA A 80 -28.81 22.39 -12.75
CA ALA A 80 -28.95 22.69 -14.17
C ALA A 80 -29.99 23.80 -14.42
N TYR A 81 -31.05 23.84 -13.63
CA TYR A 81 -32.08 24.86 -13.67
C TYR A 81 -31.78 26.10 -12.83
N ALA A 82 -30.60 26.21 -12.21
CA ALA A 82 -30.23 27.39 -11.46
C ALA A 82 -30.19 28.62 -12.37
N SER A 83 -30.65 29.78 -11.86
CA SER A 83 -30.75 31.01 -12.65
C SER A 83 -29.40 31.60 -13.06
N ASP A 84 -28.31 31.11 -12.48
CA ASP A 84 -26.97 31.64 -12.59
C ASP A 84 -25.99 30.78 -13.38
N THR A 85 -26.44 29.65 -13.95
CA THR A 85 -25.59 28.72 -14.72
C THR A 85 -24.86 29.37 -15.89
N ASN A 86 -25.42 30.42 -16.50
CA ASN A 86 -24.83 31.14 -17.64
C ASN A 86 -24.53 32.61 -17.33
N VAL A 87 -24.44 32.97 -16.04
CA VAL A 87 -24.25 34.36 -15.63
C VAL A 87 -22.92 34.51 -14.90
N VAL A 88 -22.03 35.37 -15.43
CA VAL A 88 -20.76 35.66 -14.76
C VAL A 88 -20.99 36.35 -13.41
N PRO A 89 -20.15 36.13 -12.39
CA PRO A 89 -20.36 36.70 -11.06
C PRO A 89 -20.54 38.22 -11.04
N GLY A 90 -19.83 38.95 -11.92
CA GLY A 90 -19.93 40.41 -12.04
C GLY A 90 -21.25 40.93 -12.63
N SER A 91 -22.07 40.07 -13.23
CA SER A 91 -23.39 40.45 -13.76
C SER A 91 -24.52 40.32 -12.72
N ARG A 92 -24.20 39.89 -11.50
CA ARG A 92 -25.16 39.63 -10.42
C ARG A 92 -25.29 40.86 -9.53
N VAL A 93 -26.51 41.17 -9.11
CA VAL A 93 -26.77 42.23 -8.11
C VAL A 93 -26.82 41.57 -6.74
N ASN A 94 -26.00 42.01 -5.79
CA ASN A 94 -25.88 41.40 -4.46
C ASN A 94 -25.69 39.87 -4.50
N SER A 95 -24.87 39.38 -5.43
CA SER A 95 -24.63 37.94 -5.67
C SER A 95 -25.85 37.13 -6.11
N LYS A 96 -26.95 37.76 -6.52
CA LYS A 96 -28.14 37.10 -7.06
C LYS A 96 -28.41 37.50 -8.52
N VAL A 97 -28.89 36.53 -9.29
CA VAL A 97 -29.47 36.79 -10.61
C VAL A 97 -30.94 37.16 -10.39
N ILE A 98 -31.33 38.35 -10.88
CA ILE A 98 -32.72 38.79 -10.85
C ILE A 98 -33.33 38.36 -12.19
N SER A 99 -34.00 37.21 -12.20
CA SER A 99 -34.73 36.70 -13.37
C SER A 99 -36.21 37.08 -13.28
N THR A 100 -36.78 37.58 -14.36
CA THR A 100 -38.24 37.77 -14.52
C THR A 100 -38.93 36.52 -15.07
N PHE A 101 -38.15 35.51 -15.51
CA PHE A 101 -38.68 34.25 -16.03
C PHE A 101 -38.86 33.21 -14.91
N LYS A 102 -39.97 32.49 -14.97
CA LYS A 102 -40.26 31.37 -14.06
C LYS A 102 -39.25 30.25 -14.27
N ASN A 103 -38.60 29.82 -13.19
CA ASN A 103 -37.68 28.70 -13.24
C ASN A 103 -38.45 27.42 -13.63
N PRO A 104 -38.13 26.76 -14.76
CA PRO A 104 -38.87 25.59 -15.23
C PRO A 104 -38.68 24.37 -14.31
N GLY A 105 -37.58 24.29 -13.55
CA GLY A 105 -37.26 23.17 -12.66
C GLY A 105 -38.04 23.13 -11.34
N LEU A 106 -38.57 24.27 -10.87
CA LEU A 106 -39.28 24.36 -9.59
C LEU A 106 -40.75 23.90 -9.62
N ASN A 107 -41.24 23.48 -10.79
CA ASN A 107 -42.67 23.20 -11.00
C ASN A 107 -43.01 21.70 -10.95
N ASN A 108 -42.01 20.84 -10.97
CA ASN A 108 -42.20 19.39 -11.16
C ASN A 108 -42.23 18.58 -9.84
N ASP A 109 -42.05 19.23 -8.68
CA ASP A 109 -41.90 18.53 -7.40
C ASP A 109 -43.21 18.39 -6.61
N SER A 110 -44.32 18.92 -7.12
CA SER A 110 -45.65 18.78 -6.47
C SER A 110 -46.40 17.49 -6.84
N VAL A 111 -45.83 16.64 -7.70
CA VAL A 111 -46.50 15.40 -8.19
C VAL A 111 -46.00 14.13 -7.48
N ALA A 112 -44.95 14.22 -6.65
CA ALA A 112 -44.35 13.06 -5.99
C ALA A 112 -44.83 12.81 -4.53
N ALA A 113 -45.78 13.60 -4.03
CA ALA A 113 -46.34 13.45 -2.69
C ALA A 113 -47.87 13.26 -2.74
N LYS A 114 -48.33 12.09 -3.18
CA LYS A 114 -49.67 11.57 -2.91
C LYS A 114 -49.70 10.05 -2.97
#